data_AF-A0A1V4QQS5-F1
#
_entry.id   AF-A0A1V4QQS5-F1
#
_cell.length_a   1.000
_cell.length_b   1.000
_cell.length_c   1.000
_cell.angle_alpha   90.00
_cell.angle_beta   90.00
_cell.angle_gamma   90.00
#
_symmetry.space_group_name_H-M   'P 1'
#
loop_
_entity.id
_entity.type
_entity.pdbx_description
1 polymer ?
#
loop_
_entity_poly.entity_id
_entity_poly.type
_entity_poly.pdbx_seq_one_letter_code
_entity_poly.pdbx_strand_id
1 'polypeptide(L)'
;MFNQGDKPLEDKEYPDESDLAADDDEQTLGLMACPQCGRLVYEEATKCPYCGEWIVQPGWRQSRKWYVRAGLYLTKTILINWFFWLALVAISSAAALWKLYLHSGSR
;
A
#
# COMPACT_ATOMS: atom_id res chain seq x y z
N MET A 1 -0.84 -3.66 -52.22
CA MET A 1 0.16 -4.52 -51.54
C MET A 1 0.00 -4.29 -50.05
N PHE A 2 -0.64 -5.22 -49.33
CA PHE A 2 -0.72 -5.18 -47.87
C PHE A 2 0.41 -6.04 -47.32
N ASN A 3 1.27 -5.43 -46.52
CA ASN A 3 2.42 -6.05 -45.89
C ASN A 3 2.30 -5.81 -44.39
N GLN A 4 1.81 -6.80 -43.68
CA GLN A 4 2.06 -6.95 -42.25
C GLN A 4 2.11 -8.44 -41.98
N GLY A 5 3.33 -8.95 -41.77
CA GLY A 5 3.55 -10.31 -41.30
C GLY A 5 2.77 -10.55 -40.02
N ASP A 6 1.78 -11.42 -40.16
CA ASP A 6 0.98 -12.08 -39.16
C ASP A 6 1.91 -12.96 -38.30
N LYS A 7 2.56 -12.32 -37.33
CA LYS A 7 3.18 -13.03 -36.23
C LYS A 7 2.04 -13.65 -35.40
N PRO A 8 2.08 -14.96 -35.09
CA PRO A 8 1.09 -15.56 -34.19
C PRO A 8 1.10 -14.79 -32.87
N LEU A 9 -0.09 -14.49 -32.35
CA LEU A 9 -0.28 -13.76 -31.10
C LEU A 9 0.43 -14.51 -29.98
N GLU A 10 1.37 -13.84 -29.29
CA GLU A 10 2.06 -14.37 -28.13
C GLU A 10 1.05 -14.59 -27.00
N ASP A 11 0.90 -15.85 -26.62
CA ASP A 11 0.01 -16.44 -25.63
C ASP A 11 0.42 -16.14 -24.18
N LYS A 12 0.99 -14.96 -23.91
CA LYS A 12 1.69 -14.65 -22.66
C LYS A 12 1.13 -13.48 -21.85
N GLU A 13 -0.11 -13.10 -22.10
CA GLU A 13 -0.79 -12.07 -21.31
C GLU A 13 -2.13 -12.60 -20.77
N TYR A 14 -2.08 -13.77 -20.12
CA TYR A 14 -3.18 -14.20 -19.27
C TYR A 14 -2.87 -13.73 -17.85
N PRO A 15 -3.75 -12.91 -17.23
CA PRO A 15 -3.53 -12.43 -15.86
C PRO A 15 -3.36 -13.61 -14.90
N ASP A 16 -2.44 -13.49 -13.95
CA ASP A 16 -2.18 -14.58 -13.03
C ASP A 16 -3.27 -14.66 -11.94
N GLU A 17 -3.36 -15.79 -11.22
CA GLU A 17 -4.34 -15.98 -10.13
C GLU A 17 -4.22 -14.91 -9.01
N SER A 18 -3.07 -14.25 -8.87
CA SER A 18 -2.85 -13.15 -7.93
C SER A 18 -3.34 -11.80 -8.44
N ASP A 19 -3.45 -11.63 -9.77
CA ASP A 19 -4.15 -10.53 -10.44
C ASP A 19 -5.68 -10.72 -10.41
N LEU A 20 -6.15 -11.96 -10.24
CA LEU A 20 -7.57 -12.31 -10.04
C LEU A 20 -8.01 -12.21 -8.57
N ALA A 21 -7.27 -11.47 -7.73
CA ALA A 21 -7.72 -11.14 -6.39
C ALA A 21 -9.03 -10.35 -6.50
N ALA A 22 -10.15 -11.06 -6.31
CA ALA A 22 -11.51 -10.58 -6.45
C ALA A 22 -11.71 -9.20 -5.81
N ASP A 23 -11.58 -8.18 -6.64
CA ASP A 23 -12.25 -6.91 -6.47
C ASP A 23 -13.72 -7.26 -6.75
N ASP A 24 -14.46 -7.47 -5.67
CA ASP A 24 -15.90 -7.83 -5.66
C ASP A 24 -16.79 -6.65 -6.09
N ASP A 25 -16.27 -5.81 -6.99
CA ASP A 25 -17.02 -4.98 -7.91
C ASP A 25 -17.33 -5.82 -9.16
N GLU A 26 -18.10 -6.89 -8.90
CA GLU A 26 -18.99 -7.48 -9.87
C GLU A 26 -19.66 -6.32 -10.62
N GLN A 27 -19.41 -6.24 -11.93
CA GLN A 27 -19.67 -5.11 -12.82
C GLN A 27 -21.13 -4.64 -12.79
N THR A 28 -21.53 -3.99 -11.69
CA THR A 28 -22.84 -3.40 -11.51
C THR A 28 -22.76 -2.03 -12.16
N LEU A 29 -22.76 -2.06 -13.49
CA LEU A 29 -22.71 -0.92 -14.41
C LEU A 29 -23.37 0.34 -13.82
N GLY A 30 -22.55 1.19 -13.17
CA GLY A 30 -22.96 2.50 -12.65
C GLY A 30 -24.15 2.51 -11.69
N LEU A 31 -24.49 1.43 -10.98
CA LEU A 31 -25.59 1.43 -10.00
C LEU A 31 -25.07 1.30 -8.56
N MET A 32 -25.56 2.17 -7.68
CA MET A 32 -25.31 2.15 -6.25
C MET A 32 -26.61 1.96 -5.47
N ALA A 33 -26.55 1.42 -4.25
CA ALA A 33 -27.71 1.42 -3.36
C ALA A 33 -27.92 2.80 -2.72
N CYS A 34 -29.16 3.31 -2.75
CA CYS A 34 -29.52 4.55 -2.07
C CYS A 34 -29.32 4.39 -0.54
N PRO A 35 -28.59 5.29 0.13
CA PRO A 35 -28.30 5.17 1.57
C PRO A 35 -29.55 5.31 2.47
N GLN A 36 -30.67 5.76 1.92
CA GLN A 36 -31.90 6.03 2.68
C GLN A 36 -32.94 4.93 2.51
N CYS A 37 -33.10 4.40 1.29
CA CYS A 37 -34.12 3.40 0.98
C CYS A 37 -33.57 2.03 0.51
N GLY A 38 -32.25 1.92 0.32
CA GLY A 38 -31.57 0.69 -0.09
C GLY A 38 -31.79 0.26 -1.54
N ARG A 39 -32.58 1.00 -2.33
CA ARG A 39 -32.84 0.66 -3.73
C ARG A 39 -31.67 1.04 -4.64
N LEU A 40 -31.45 0.22 -5.66
CA LEU A 40 -30.44 0.47 -6.69
C LEU A 40 -30.83 1.69 -7.53
N VAL A 41 -29.93 2.66 -7.58
CA VAL A 41 -30.03 3.92 -8.33
C VAL A 41 -28.73 4.14 -9.09
N TYR A 42 -28.78 4.91 -10.16
CA TYR A 42 -27.55 5.23 -10.90
C TYR A 42 -26.62 6.08 -10.01
N GLU A 43 -25.31 5.83 -10.07
CA GLU A 43 -24.30 6.48 -9.22
C GLU A 43 -24.29 8.00 -9.39
N GLU A 44 -24.50 8.50 -10.60
CA GLU A 44 -24.60 9.92 -10.93
C GLU A 44 -25.94 10.57 -10.53
N ALA A 45 -26.91 9.81 -10.02
CA ALA A 45 -28.18 10.35 -9.59
C ALA A 45 -27.99 11.25 -8.35
N THR A 46 -28.24 12.55 -8.50
CA THR A 46 -28.15 13.51 -7.38
C THR A 46 -29.29 13.32 -6.37
N LYS A 47 -30.43 12.79 -6.83
CA LYS A 47 -31.65 12.58 -6.04
C LYS A 47 -32.26 11.22 -6.35
N CYS A 48 -32.66 10.49 -5.31
CA CYS A 48 -33.25 9.17 -5.49
C CYS A 48 -34.66 9.26 -6.09
N PRO A 49 -34.97 8.55 -7.21
CA PRO A 49 -36.31 8.55 -7.81
C PRO A 49 -37.34 7.78 -6.98
N TYR A 50 -36.90 6.95 -6.03
CA TYR A 50 -37.78 6.09 -5.25
C TYR A 50 -38.22 6.71 -3.92
N CYS A 51 -37.31 7.36 -3.19
CA CYS A 51 -37.63 8.00 -1.91
C CYS A 51 -37.64 9.54 -1.97
N GLY A 52 -37.11 10.14 -3.03
CA GLY A 52 -37.03 11.59 -3.16
C GLY A 52 -35.95 12.26 -2.32
N GLU A 53 -35.09 11.49 -1.64
CA GLU A 53 -34.00 12.05 -0.82
C GLU A 53 -32.72 12.30 -1.65
N TRP A 54 -31.90 13.26 -1.22
CA TRP A 54 -30.66 13.62 -1.89
C TRP A 54 -29.55 12.60 -1.60
N ILE A 55 -28.82 12.20 -2.64
CA ILE A 55 -27.73 11.22 -2.55
C ILE A 55 -26.43 11.99 -2.32
N VAL A 56 -26.03 12.11 -1.05
CA VAL A 56 -24.74 12.70 -0.69
C VAL A 56 -23.70 11.58 -0.69
N GLN A 57 -22.91 11.50 -1.77
CA GLN A 57 -21.80 10.55 -1.81
C GLN A 57 -20.69 11.01 -0.84
N PRO A 58 -20.27 10.17 0.14
CA PRO A 58 -19.07 10.46 0.90
C PRO A 58 -17.85 10.29 -0.04
N GLY A 59 -17.33 11.40 -0.55
CA GLY A 59 -16.19 11.41 -1.45
C GLY A 59 -15.00 10.60 -0.91
N TRP A 60 -14.56 9.63 -1.71
CA TRP A 60 -13.22 9.06 -1.78
C TRP A 60 -12.52 8.74 -0.44
N ARG A 61 -12.84 7.55 0.12
CA ARG A 61 -12.18 6.99 1.31
C ARG A 61 -11.25 5.81 1.02
N GLN A 62 -10.76 5.64 -0.22
CA GLN A 62 -10.17 4.35 -0.66
C GLN A 62 -8.68 4.38 -1.08
N SER A 63 -7.85 5.30 -0.57
CA SER A 63 -6.38 5.29 -0.82
C SER A 63 -5.51 5.15 0.45
N ARG A 64 -6.12 4.89 1.62
CA ARG A 64 -5.40 4.98 2.91
C ARG A 64 -4.31 3.93 3.15
N LYS A 65 -4.31 2.81 2.42
CA LYS A 65 -3.49 1.65 2.78
C LYS A 65 -1.99 1.85 2.51
N TRP A 66 -1.61 2.61 1.48
CA TRP A 66 -0.19 2.75 1.11
C TRP A 66 0.60 3.65 2.07
N TYR A 67 0.00 4.75 2.55
CA TYR A 67 0.63 5.66 3.52
C TYR A 67 0.90 4.98 4.86
N VAL A 68 0.00 4.11 5.32
CA VAL A 68 0.19 3.35 6.57
C VAL A 68 1.38 2.41 6.45
N ARG A 69 1.50 1.72 5.31
CA ARG A 69 2.63 0.82 5.03
C ARG A 69 3.95 1.60 4.93
N ALA A 70 3.94 2.74 4.24
CA ALA A 70 5.11 3.63 4.14
C ALA A 70 5.57 4.16 5.50
N GLY A 71 4.64 4.59 6.36
CA GLY A 71 4.96 5.04 7.72
C GLY A 71 5.58 3.95 8.60
N LEU A 72 5.07 2.71 8.50
CA LEU A 72 5.63 1.57 9.23
C LEU A 72 7.08 1.26 8.81
N TYR A 73 7.37 1.29 7.51
CA TYR A 73 8.73 1.08 7.01
C TYR A 73 9.69 2.17 7.48
N LEU A 74 9.27 3.44 7.41
CA LEU A 74 10.10 4.58 7.77
C LEU A 74 10.44 4.60 9.27
N THR A 75 9.47 4.29 10.13
CA THR A 75 9.71 4.17 11.57
C THR A 75 10.65 3.01 11.89
N LYS A 76 10.45 1.84 11.26
CA LYS A 76 11.32 0.67 11.41
C LYS A 76 12.76 0.96 11.00
N THR A 77 12.99 1.63 9.86
CA THR A 77 14.35 1.93 9.38
C THR A 77 15.07 2.93 10.28
N ILE A 78 14.37 3.95 10.79
CA ILE A 78 14.94 4.90 11.75
C ILE A 78 15.41 4.19 13.02
N LEU A 79 14.57 3.30 13.59
CA LEU A 79 14.93 2.54 14.79
C LEU A 79 16.15 1.64 14.55
N ILE A 80 16.14 0.86 13.47
CA ILE A 80 17.26 -0.03 13.11
C ILE A 80 18.56 0.76 12.97
N ASN A 81 18.52 1.90 12.27
CA ASN A 81 19.67 2.76 12.10
C ASN A 81 20.19 3.29 13.45
N TRP A 82 19.29 3.76 14.32
CA TRP A 82 19.66 4.29 15.63
C TRP A 82 20.31 3.22 16.53
N PHE A 83 19.73 2.02 16.59
CA PHE A 83 20.30 0.89 17.34
C PHE A 83 21.66 0.47 16.80
N PHE A 84 21.82 0.44 15.47
CA PHE A 84 23.09 0.11 14.83
C PHE A 84 24.20 1.09 15.24
N TRP A 85 23.95 2.39 15.18
CA TRP A 85 24.90 3.42 15.61
C TRP A 85 25.22 3.33 17.11
N LEU A 86 24.22 3.11 17.97
CA LEU A 86 24.45 2.92 19.41
C LEU A 86 25.33 1.71 19.70
N ALA A 87 25.10 0.59 19.02
CA ALA A 87 25.93 -0.60 19.15
C ALA A 87 27.37 -0.34 18.72
N LEU A 88 27.60 0.36 17.61
CA LEU A 88 28.95 0.73 17.15
C LEU A 88 29.68 1.63 18.16
N VAL A 89 28.98 2.59 18.77
CA VAL A 89 29.56 3.46 19.81
C VAL A 89 29.88 2.68 21.09
N ALA A 90 28.99 1.77 21.50
CA ALA A 90 29.24 0.90 22.67
C ALA A 90 30.46 -0.01 22.44
N ILE A 91 30.59 -0.59 21.24
CA ILE A 91 31.73 -1.47 20.90
C ILE A 91 33.03 -0.67 20.86
N SER A 92 33.04 0.53 20.27
CA SER A 92 34.25 1.35 20.19
C SER A 92 34.73 1.85 21.56
N SER A 93 33.81 2.27 22.42
CA SER A 93 34.14 2.65 23.81
C SER A 93 34.64 1.46 24.64
N ALA A 94 34.02 0.28 24.51
CA ALA A 94 34.50 -0.94 25.15
C ALA A 94 35.91 -1.34 24.68
N ALA A 95 36.19 -1.24 23.38
CA ALA A 95 37.51 -1.50 22.81
C ALA A 95 38.56 -0.48 23.31
N ALA A 96 38.20 0.79 23.42
CA ALA A 96 39.08 1.83 23.96
C ALA A 96 39.40 1.60 25.44
N LEU A 97 38.39 1.23 26.25
CA LEU A 97 38.58 0.90 27.67
C LEU A 97 39.43 -0.35 27.88
N TRP A 98 39.22 -1.40 27.08
CA TRP A 98 40.07 -2.60 27.12
C TRP A 98 41.53 -2.26 26.76
N LYS A 99 41.75 -1.47 25.71
CA LYS A 99 43.09 -1.04 25.31
C LYS A 99 43.81 -0.27 26.41
N LEU A 100 43.09 0.59 27.16
CA LEU A 100 43.65 1.31 28.30
C LEU A 100 43.91 0.38 29.51
N TYR A 101 43.02 -0.58 29.78
CA TYR A 101 43.19 -1.56 30.86
C TYR A 101 44.47 -2.40 30.66
N LEU A 102 44.68 -2.94 29.45
CA LEU A 102 45.89 -3.71 29.12
C LEU A 102 47.17 -2.89 29.24
N HIS A 103 47.13 -1.59 28.91
CA HIS A 103 48.30 -0.72 29.05
C HIS A 103 48.61 -0.34 30.50
N SER A 104 47.59 -0.26 31.36
CA SER A 104 47.77 0.03 32.79
C SER A 104 48.38 -1.13 33.59
N GLY A 105 48.20 -2.38 33.16
CA GLY A 105 48.77 -3.57 33.79
C GLY A 105 50.23 -3.88 33.42
N SER A 106 50.88 -3.02 32.63
CA SER A 106 52.25 -3.21 32.14
C SER A 106 53.29 -2.29 32.83
N ARG A 107 52.96 -1.66 33.96
CA ARG A 107 53.93 -0.96 34.83
C ARG A 107 54.05 -1.65 36.17
#